data_AF-A0A1I7NS69-F1
#
_entry.id   AF-A0A1I7NS69-F1
#
_cell.length_a   1.000
_cell.length_b   1.000
_cell.length_c   1.000
_cell.angle_alpha   90.00
_cell.angle_beta   90.00
_cell.angle_gamma   90.00
#
_symmetry.space_group_name_H-M   'P 1'
#
loop_
_entity.id
_entity.type
_entity.pdbx_description
1 polymer ?
#
loop_
_entity_poly.entity_id
_entity_poly.type
_entity_poly.pdbx_seq_one_letter_code
_entity_poly.pdbx_strand_id
1 'polypeptide(L)' 'MDHSDFKIGATFWMSGAQWRCTDVGTRTVSAIKLDGRSEDWFCGPPYAVAEYCLDENDIEGCSLDNVL' A
#
# COMPACT_ATOMS: atom_id res chain seq x y z
N MET A 1 8.49 -4.37 7.35
CA MET A 1 8.27 -5.59 6.55
C MET A 1 9.25 -5.55 5.41
N ASP A 2 9.68 -6.70 4.89
CA ASP A 2 10.66 -6.73 3.81
C ASP A 2 9.98 -6.52 2.44
N HIS A 3 10.74 -6.03 1.45
CA HIS A 3 10.23 -5.85 0.08
C HIS A 3 9.60 -7.14 -0.50
N SER A 4 10.12 -8.31 -0.15
CA SER A 4 9.58 -9.60 -0.58
C SER A 4 8.21 -9.95 0.02
N ASP A 5 7.80 -9.27 1.09
CA ASP A 5 6.52 -9.53 1.77
C ASP A 5 5.34 -8.91 1.03
N PHE A 6 5.58 -7.90 0.18
CA PHE A 6 4.53 -7.27 -0.59
C PHE A 6 3.95 -8.22 -1.64
N LYS A 7 2.63 -8.16 -1.80
CA LYS A 7 1.85 -8.91 -2.78
C LYS A 7 0.72 -8.02 -3.28
N ILE A 8 0.50 -8.00 -4.60
CA ILE A 8 -0.62 -7.26 -5.20
C ILE A 8 -1.93 -7.70 -4.54
N GLY A 9 -2.73 -6.73 -4.09
CA GLY A 9 -3.98 -6.93 -3.37
C GLY A 9 -3.84 -7.11 -1.85
N ALA A 10 -2.64 -7.39 -1.33
CA ALA A 10 -2.41 -7.47 0.11
C ALA A 10 -2.41 -6.09 0.76
N THR A 11 -2.80 -6.05 2.04
CA THR A 11 -2.79 -4.83 2.84
C THR A 11 -1.61 -4.77 3.79
N PHE A 12 -1.14 -3.56 4.05
CA PHE A 12 -0.08 -3.26 5.01
C PHE A 12 -0.36 -1.92 5.70
N TRP A 13 0.42 -1.61 6.74
CA TRP A 13 0.32 -0.36 7.49
C TRP A 13 1.55 0.51 7.23
N MET A 14 1.32 1.82 7.07
CA MET A 14 2.37 2.83 6.94
C MET A 14 1.84 4.16 7.48
N SER A 15 2.59 4.79 8.39
CA SER A 15 2.25 6.07 9.01
C SER A 15 0.84 6.13 9.62
N GLY A 16 0.43 5.07 10.33
CA GLY A 16 -0.86 4.98 11.02
C GLY A 16 -2.08 4.81 10.10
N ALA A 17 -1.87 4.49 8.82
CA ALA A 17 -2.95 4.18 7.89
C ALA A 17 -2.75 2.81 7.25
N GLN A 18 -3.86 2.18 6.86
CA GLN A 18 -3.85 0.96 6.08
C GLN A 18 -3.76 1.29 4.59
N TRP A 19 -2.96 0.53 3.88
CA TRP A 19 -2.70 0.65 2.45
C TRP A 19 -2.93 -0.69 1.78
N ARG A 20 -3.23 -0.67 0.47
CA ARG A 20 -3.34 -1.86 -0.37
C ARG A 20 -2.30 -1.77 -1.49
N CYS A 21 -1.45 -2.78 -1.59
CA CYS A 21 -0.48 -2.90 -2.67
C CYS A 21 -1.20 -3.15 -4.00
N THR A 22 -0.82 -2.39 -5.03
CA THR A 22 -1.38 -2.47 -6.38
C THR A 22 -0.34 -2.93 -7.41
N ASP A 23 0.96 -2.70 -7.14
CA ASP A 23 2.08 -3.24 -7.92
C ASP A 23 3.32 -3.46 -7.04
N VAL A 24 4.19 -4.39 -7.44
CA VAL A 24 5.48 -4.66 -6.78
C VAL A 24 6.59 -4.57 -7.83
N GLY A 25 7.33 -3.46 -7.80
CA GLY A 25 8.54 -3.27 -8.59
C GLY A 25 9.74 -4.00 -8.00
N THR A 26 10.93 -3.76 -8.53
CA THR A 26 12.17 -4.36 -8.00
C THR A 26 12.73 -3.63 -6.78
N ARG A 27 12.38 -2.34 -6.64
CA ARG A 27 12.89 -1.41 -5.62
C ARG A 27 11.79 -0.54 -5.01
N THR A 28 10.58 -0.65 -5.53
CA THR A 28 9.46 0.23 -5.20
C THR A 28 8.19 -0.58 -5.11
N VAL A 29 7.22 -0.09 -4.34
CA VAL A 29 5.87 -0.67 -4.26
C VAL A 29 4.87 0.41 -4.61
N SER A 30 3.92 0.11 -5.50
CA SER A 30 2.78 1.02 -5.71
C SER A 30 1.63 0.61 -4.81
N ALA A 31 0.96 1.58 -4.20
CA ALA A 31 -0.15 1.33 -3.29
C ALA A 31 -1.16 2.47 -3.23
N ILE A 32 -2.38 2.12 -2.82
CA ILE A 32 -3.46 3.05 -2.53
C ILE A 32 -3.76 3.07 -1.02
N LYS A 33 -4.07 4.24 -0.48
CA LYS A 33 -4.45 4.41 0.93
C LYS A 33 -5.93 4.04 1.14
N LEU A 34 -6.22 3.23 2.16
CA LEU A 34 -7.58 2.89 2.55
C LEU A 34 -8.07 3.90 3.59
N ASP A 35 -8.67 5.00 3.12
CA ASP A 35 -9.06 6.15 3.96
C ASP A 35 -10.53 6.14 4.40
N GLY A 36 -11.10 4.94 4.59
CA GLY A 36 -12.46 4.74 5.11
C GLY A 36 -13.59 4.97 4.10
N ARG A 37 -13.26 5.22 2.82
CA ARG A 37 -14.23 5.19 1.72
C ARG A 37 -14.73 3.76 1.45
N SER A 38 -15.81 3.65 0.70
CA SER A 38 -16.39 2.37 0.29
C SER A 38 -15.50 1.65 -0.73
N GLU A 39 -15.60 0.31 -0.78
CA GLU A 39 -14.71 -0.56 -1.56
C GLU A 39 -14.70 -0.27 -3.07
N ASP A 40 -15.78 0.30 -3.62
CA ASP A 40 -15.88 0.72 -5.01
C ASP A 40 -14.85 1.80 -5.39
N TRP A 41 -14.37 2.59 -4.43
CA TRP A 41 -13.29 3.57 -4.68
C TRP A 41 -11.93 2.91 -4.93
N PHE A 42 -11.76 1.67 -4.44
CA PHE A 42 -10.52 0.90 -4.52
C PHE A 42 -10.56 -0.15 -5.63
N CYS A 43 -11.63 -0.17 -6.43
CA CYS A 43 -11.76 -1.00 -7.62
C CYS A 43 -11.09 -0.28 -8.81
N GLY A 44 -10.07 -0.90 -9.41
CA GLY A 44 -9.30 -0.34 -10.52
C GLY A 44 -8.50 -1.41 -11.26
N PRO A 45 -7.61 -1.02 -12.19
CA PRO A 45 -7.35 0.37 -12.63
C PRO A 45 -8.41 0.93 -13.61
N PRO A 46 -8.61 2.28 -13.66
CA PRO A 46 -8.06 3.27 -12.73
C PRO A 46 -8.78 3.25 -11.38
N TYR A 47 -8.04 3.44 -10.29
CA TYR A 47 -8.61 3.62 -8.96
C TYR A 47 -9.20 5.03 -8.81
N ALA A 48 -10.23 5.19 -7.97
CA ALA A 48 -10.83 6.51 -7.69
C ALA A 48 -10.01 7.34 -6.68
N VAL A 49 -8.92 6.77 -6.15
CA VAL A 49 -7.97 7.40 -5.22
C VAL A 49 -6.59 7.48 -5.84
N ALA A 50 -5.74 8.36 -5.29
CA ALA A 50 -4.35 8.45 -5.71
C ALA A 50 -3.58 7.16 -5.37
N GLU A 51 -2.84 6.67 -6.35
CA GLU A 51 -1.82 5.64 -6.18
C GLU A 51 -0.47 6.32 -5.92
N TYR A 52 0.31 5.75 -5.01
CA TYR A 52 1.60 6.26 -4.59
C TYR A 52 2.67 5.22 -4.85
N CYS A 53 3.80 5.64 -5.43
CA CYS A 53 5.00 4.83 -5.53
C CYS A 53 5.85 5.04 -4.27
N LEU A 54 5.98 4.00 -3.47
CA LEU A 54 6.76 3.94 -2.25
C LEU A 54 8.19 3.52 -2.58
N ASP A 55 9.18 4.30 -2.12
CA ASP A 55 10.60 3.97 -2.28
C ASP A 55 11.12 3.08 -1.15
N GLU A 56 12.42 2.80 -1.13
CA GLU A 56 13.01 1.95 -0.10
C GLU A 56 12.88 2.51 1.33
N ASN A 57 12.90 3.83 1.51
CA ASN A 57 12.72 4.45 2.82
C ASN A 57 11.28 4.32 3.30
N ASP A 58 10.31 4.46 2.39
CA ASP A 58 8.90 4.25 2.70
C ASP A 58 8.63 2.80 3.11
N ILE A 59 9.27 1.83 2.42
CA ILE A 59 9.14 0.40 2.71
C ILE A 59 9.65 0.05 4.12
N GLU A 60 10.74 0.67 4.58
CA GLU A 60 11.24 0.47 5.95
C GLU A 60 10.21 0.83 7.02
N GLY A 61 9.34 1.81 6.74
CA GLY A 61 8.24 2.22 7.62
C GLY A 61 6.99 1.32 7.55
N CYS A 62 6.96 0.31 6.68
CA CYS A 62 5.80 -0.54 6.48
C CYS A 62 5.74 -1.72 7.44
N SER A 63 4.54 -2.14 7.84
CA SER A 63 4.31 -3.26 8.76
C SER A 63 3.05 -4.06 8.41
N LEU A 64 2.99 -5.33 8.82
CA LEU A 64 1.80 -6.18 8.63
C LEU A 64 0.70 -5.88 9.64
N ASP A 65 1.10 -5.43 10.84
CA ASP A 65 0.20 -5.07 11.93
C ASP A 65 0.13 -3.55 12.09
N ASN A 66 -0.93 -3.05 12.73
CA ASN A 66 -1.02 -1.65 13.08
C ASN A 66 -0.04 -1.33 14.23
N VAL A 67 1.14 -0.82 13.91
CA VAL A 67 2.11 -0.33 14.87
C VAL A 67 1.96 1.19 14.96
N LEU A 68 1.56 1.69 16.14
CA LEU A 68 1.38 3.12 16.45
C LEU A 68 2.71 3.87 16.49
#